data_AF-A0A317KU09-F1
#
_entry.id   AF-A0A317KU09-F1
#
_cell.length_a   1.000
_cell.length_b   1.000
_cell.length_c   1.000
_cell.angle_alpha   90.00
_cell.angle_beta   90.00
_cell.angle_gamma   90.00
#
_symmetry.space_group_name_H-M   'P 1'
#
loop_
_entity.id
_entity.type
_entity.pdbx_description
1 polymer ?
#
loop_
_entity_poly.entity_id
_entity_poly.type
_entity_poly.pdbx_seq_one_letter_code
_entity_poly.pdbx_strand_id
1 'polypeptide(L)' 'MKINSTTDVLIPILFFAIVIAVFAWKTQSITLFAIAIVSIAIVLFGEALQAYQSKNMLLFSQQLLRGLGLITLLVIFL' A
#
# COMPACT_ATOMS: atom_id res chain seq x y z
N MET A 1 -19.85 16.78 5.66
CA MET A 1 -19.16 15.53 5.32
C MET A 1 -17.70 15.90 5.07
N LYS A 2 -16.81 15.69 6.04
CA LYS A 2 -15.41 16.13 5.91
C LYS A 2 -14.71 15.10 5.03
N ILE A 3 -14.59 15.44 3.75
CA ILE A 3 -13.89 14.64 2.75
C ILE A 3 -12.46 14.48 3.28
N ASN A 4 -12.11 13.25 3.66
CA ASN A 4 -10.79 12.93 4.17
C ASN A 4 -9.91 12.76 2.92
N SER A 5 -9.35 13.87 2.42
CA SER A 5 -8.67 13.96 1.12
C SER A 5 -7.63 12.87 0.86
N THR A 6 -7.06 12.32 1.92
CA THR A 6 -6.14 11.18 1.86
C THR A 6 -6.83 9.93 1.29
N THR A 7 -8.02 9.56 1.77
CA THR A 7 -8.71 8.33 1.35
C THR A 7 -9.10 8.37 -0.13
N ASP A 8 -9.50 9.55 -0.63
CA ASP A 8 -9.88 9.75 -2.03
C ASP A 8 -8.70 9.61 -3.00
N VAL A 9 -7.48 9.86 -2.53
CA VAL A 9 -6.25 9.66 -3.31
C VAL A 9 -5.74 8.22 -3.18
N LEU A 10 -5.90 7.60 -2.00
CA LEU A 10 -5.42 6.25 -1.72
C LEU A 10 -6.21 5.16 -2.48
N ILE A 11 -7.52 5.33 -2.64
CA ILE A 11 -8.36 4.34 -3.34
C ILE A 11 -7.94 4.16 -4.82
N PRO A 12 -7.80 5.23 -5.64
CA PRO A 12 -7.32 5.11 -7.00
C PRO A 12 -5.92 4.47 -7.10
N ILE A 13 -5.01 4.81 -6.18
CA ILE A 13 -3.65 4.23 -6.14
C ILE A 13 -3.73 2.73 -5.87
N LEU A 14 -4.61 2.29 -4.95
CA LEU A 14 -4.81 0.88 -4.67
C LEU A 14 -5.35 0.12 -5.89
N PHE A 15 -6.35 0.68 -6.59
CA PHE A 15 -6.87 0.07 -7.83
C PHE A 15 -5.79 -0.04 -8.91
N PHE A 16 -5.01 1.03 -9.10
CA PHE A 16 -3.90 1.03 -10.05
C PHE A 16 -2.84 -0.02 -9.68
N ALA A 17 -2.48 -0.11 -8.40
CA ALA A 17 -1.52 -1.09 -7.91
C ALA A 17 -2.00 -2.54 -8.13
N ILE A 18 -3.29 -2.82 -7.94
CA ILE A 18 -3.88 -4.14 -8.22
C ILE A 18 -3.79 -4.47 -9.72
N VAL A 19 -4.12 -3.51 -10.60
CA VAL A 19 -4.02 -3.71 -12.05
C VAL A 19 -2.57 -4.02 -12.45
N ILE A 20 -1.59 -3.27 -11.93
CA ILE A 20 -0.17 -3.54 -12.17
C ILE A 20 0.22 -4.91 -11.61
N ALA A 21 -0.23 -5.29 -10.41
CA ALA A 21 0.09 -6.59 -9.82
C ALA A 21 -0.39 -7.75 -10.71
N VAL A 22 -1.62 -7.64 -11.26
CA VAL A 22 -2.17 -8.65 -12.19
C VAL A 22 -1.35 -8.70 -13.49
N PHE A 23 -0.95 -7.54 -14.01
CA PHE A 23 -0.12 -7.47 -15.22
C PHE A 23 1.29 -8.03 -15.00
N ALA A 24 1.88 -7.72 -13.84
CA ALA A 24 3.17 -8.24 -13.39
C ALA A 24 3.14 -9.77 -13.28
N TRP A 25 2.06 -10.32 -12.70
CA TRP A 25 1.86 -11.76 -12.59
C TRP A 25 1.76 -12.44 -13.97
N LYS A 26 1.02 -11.84 -14.90
CA LYS A 26 0.89 -12.37 -16.27
C LYS A 26 2.19 -12.32 -17.07
N THR A 27 2.97 -11.26 -16.88
CA THR A 27 4.25 -11.06 -17.59
C THR A 27 5.45 -11.68 -16.87
N GLN A 28 5.26 -12.19 -15.65
CA GLN A 28 6.33 -12.67 -14.77
C GLN A 28 7.46 -11.63 -14.56
N SER A 29 7.12 -10.34 -14.68
CA SER A 29 8.09 -9.26 -14.56
C SER A 29 8.28 -8.87 -13.10
N ILE A 30 9.46 -9.18 -12.56
CA ILE A 30 9.86 -8.84 -11.19
C ILE A 30 9.79 -7.33 -10.97
N THR A 31 10.19 -6.52 -11.95
CA THR A 31 10.16 -5.06 -11.87
C THR A 31 8.74 -4.52 -11.72
N LEU A 32 7.77 -5.04 -12.48
CA LEU A 32 6.37 -4.65 -12.34
C LEU A 32 5.78 -5.10 -11.01
N PHE A 33 6.21 -6.27 -10.51
CA PHE A 33 5.80 -6.79 -9.21
C PHE A 33 6.30 -5.89 -8.07
N ALA A 34 7.55 -5.42 -8.17
CA ALA A 34 8.13 -4.47 -7.23
C ALA A 34 7.39 -3.14 -7.23
N ILE A 35 7.07 -2.59 -8.41
CA ILE A 35 6.29 -1.34 -8.54
C ILE A 35 4.89 -1.49 -7.91
N ALA A 36 4.22 -2.62 -8.13
CA ALA A 36 2.93 -2.90 -7.52
C ALA A 36 3.02 -2.98 -6.00
N ILE A 37 4.00 -3.71 -5.46
CA ILE A 37 4.19 -3.85 -4.01
C ILE A 37 4.51 -2.49 -3.37
N VAL A 38 5.40 -1.69 -3.96
CA VAL A 38 5.72 -0.34 -3.47
C VAL A 38 4.48 0.55 -3.48
N SER A 39 3.65 0.45 -4.53
CA SER A 39 2.40 1.22 -4.61
C SER A 39 1.40 0.82 -3.52
N ILE A 40 1.27 -0.48 -3.21
CA ILE A 40 0.46 -0.97 -2.09
C ILE A 40 1.03 -0.50 -0.75
N ALA A 41 2.35 -0.53 -0.58
CA ALA A 41 3.00 -0.07 0.65
C ALA A 41 2.74 1.42 0.90
N ILE A 42 2.80 2.27 -0.14
CA ILE A 42 2.45 3.70 -0.04
C ILE A 42 1.01 3.88 0.45
N VAL A 43 0.07 3.06 -0.04
CA VAL A 43 -1.33 3.10 0.42
C VAL A 43 -1.43 2.79 1.90
N LEU A 44 -0.78 1.71 2.35
CA LEU A 44 -0.81 1.29 3.75
C LEU A 44 -0.17 2.33 4.70
N PHE A 45 0.92 2.98 4.28
CA PHE A 45 1.50 4.06 5.07
C PHE A 45 0.61 5.31 5.10
N GLY A 46 -0.11 5.61 4.00
CA GLY A 46 -1.12 6.66 3.99
C GLY A 46 -2.29 6.38 4.93
N GLU A 47 -2.79 5.14 4.95
CA GLU A 47 -3.81 4.69 5.90
C GLU A 47 -3.31 4.72 7.35
N ALA A 48 -2.05 4.35 7.58
CA ALA A 48 -1.42 4.45 8.89
C ALA A 48 -1.37 5.91 9.36
N LEU A 49 -0.94 6.84 8.50
CA LEU A 49 -0.89 8.27 8.84
C LEU A 49 -2.28 8.81 9.19
N GLN A 50 -3.31 8.40 8.45
CA GLN A 50 -4.71 8.77 8.73
C GLN A 50 -5.21 8.15 10.06
N ALA A 51 -4.87 6.90 10.34
CA ALA A 51 -5.21 6.24 11.60
C ALA A 51 -4.53 6.91 12.80
N TYR A 52 -3.28 7.35 12.63
CA TYR A 52 -2.54 8.12 13.63
C TYR A 52 -3.23 9.46 13.93
N GLN A 53 -3.63 10.21 12.90
CA GLN A 53 -4.39 11.45 13.06
C GLN A 53 -5.75 11.23 13.73
N SER A 54 -6.38 10.10 13.47
CA SER A 54 -7.67 9.70 14.06
C SER A 54 -7.52 9.13 15.48
N LYS A 55 -6.31 9.15 16.07
CA LYS A 55 -5.95 8.56 17.37
C LYS A 55 -6.26 7.07 17.51
N ASN A 56 -6.46 6.36 16.39
CA ASN A 56 -6.69 4.92 16.39
C ASN A 56 -5.36 4.17 16.27
N MET A 57 -4.69 4.02 17.41
CA MET A 57 -3.34 3.44 17.50
C MET A 57 -3.31 1.96 17.09
N LEU A 58 -4.43 1.24 17.24
CA LEU A 58 -4.52 -0.15 16.84
C LEU A 58 -4.46 -0.27 15.30
N LEU A 59 -5.28 0.50 14.58
CA LEU A 59 -5.24 0.53 13.12
C LEU A 59 -3.91 1.05 12.60
N PHE A 60 -3.33 2.07 13.26
CA PHE A 60 -1.99 2.57 12.91
C PHE A 60 -0.95 1.45 12.95
N SER A 61 -0.85 0.73 14.07
CA SER A 61 0.14 -0.34 14.23
C SER A 61 -0.05 -1.47 13.21
N GLN A 62 -1.29 -1.84 12.91
CA GLN A 62 -1.59 -2.89 11.93
C GLN A 62 -1.16 -2.48 10.52
N GLN A 63 -1.51 -1.28 10.08
CA GLN A 63 -1.18 -0.82 8.74
C GLN A 63 0.32 -0.57 8.57
N LEU A 64 0.98 -0.07 9.60
CA LEU A 64 2.43 0.10 9.62
C LEU A 64 3.15 -1.25 9.56
N LEU A 65 2.68 -2.25 10.32
CA LEU A 65 3.24 -3.60 10.29
C LEU A 65 3.04 -4.27 8.92
N ARG A 66 1.85 -4.10 8.29
CA ARG A 66 1.58 -4.63 6.94
C ARG A 66 2.46 -3.95 5.89
N GLY A 67 2.60 -2.63 5.95
CA GLY A 67 3.47 -1.86 5.05
C GLY A 67 4.92 -2.30 5.17
N LEU A 68 5.44 -2.40 6.40
CA LEU A 68 6.80 -2.90 6.64
C LEU A 68 6.96 -4.35 6.19
N GLY A 69 6.01 -5.23 6.51
CA GLY A 69 6.05 -6.63 6.09
C GLY A 69 6.12 -6.80 4.57
N LEU A 70 5.35 -6.01 3.83
CA LEU A 70 5.41 -6.00 2.35
C LEU A 70 6.76 -5.53 1.82
N ILE A 71 7.35 -4.49 2.41
CA ILE A 71 8.69 -4.01 2.01
C ILE A 71 9.76 -5.04 2.34
N THR A 72 9.70 -5.68 3.52
CA THR A 72 10.65 -6.74 3.90
C THR A 72 10.54 -7.94 2.96
N LEU A 73 9.31 -8.36 2.61
CA LEU A 73 9.11 -9.41 1.60
C LEU A 73 9.69 -9.00 0.26
N LEU A 74 9.44 -7.77 -0.18
CA LEU A 74 10.01 -7.28 -1.43
C LEU A 74 11.53 -7.39 -1.43
N VAL A 75 12.21 -6.94 -0.39
CA VAL A 75 13.69 -7.00 -0.29
C VAL A 75 14.23 -8.44 -0.27
N ILE A 76 13.50 -9.38 0.30
CA ILE A 76 13.93 -10.79 0.36
C ILE A 76 13.74 -11.50 -0.99
N PHE A 77 12.69 -11.14 -1.74
CA PHE A 77 12.31 -11.80 -2.99
C PHE A 77 12.85 -11.12 -4.25
N LEU A 78 13.41 -9.90 -4.15
CA LEU A 78 14.08 -9.19 -5.24
C LEU A 78 15.51 -9.69 -5.43
#